data_AF-A0AAD4GYE3-F1
#
_entry.id   AF-A0AAD4GYE3-F1
#
_cell.length_a   1.000
_cell.length_b   1.000
_cell.length_c   1.000
_cell.angle_alpha   90.00
_cell.angle_beta   90.00
_cell.angle_gamma   90.00
#
_symmetry.space_group_name_H-M   'P 1'
#
loop_
_entity.id
_entity.type
_entity.pdbx_description
1 polymer ?
#
loop_
_entity_poly.entity_id
_entity_poly.type
_entity_poly.pdbx_seq_one_letter_code
_entity_poly.pdbx_strand_id
1 'polypeptide(L)'
;MEGSIWRIDGQDQGIPTRIFIQPAATSRALHLMCLFEFKQSSDSNCDEATFTSTKFRSTILRVLENWATRMSSTTTSLTDLTIGSRLMVSGQPDGACSNMNVYLSPNFELQRRYLSLDNLAAIWGGRVDIPPCTEFDQLISLYRLDENVSVVSSENTLWQGPAIFKGCTKGIARMYHEIRLLLQLPPHANIVSKPIFLVTRAERGCDKPIVCGYIIPYFDGGTLEALINRTSWAEISQRQRLKWSRQILSALRHILERGHTYYSELKPDNILLSHGGEMVLTDFEQSGNWAHWFPPPIAEPPFHSPGYYPHRSFATVVEENEEVIAWHESSINPSKMVAGIHYSNRAAGYWKDFGLSSAYQQENYMVYLFAKILWCIFEWQTHRDSRLWKVGIGSSEADGPGADKKNGLFPAFVGQRTPQQIQHWIWLATRDSPGWEDKQCNCAIVQMEWEICGDSGAAFAVSQSPENIIGISRPSLEQLEKVLESIECETK
;
A
#
# COMPACT_ATOMS: atom_id res chain seq x y z
N MET A 1 15.23 -8.68 -27.99
CA MET A 1 15.51 -7.30 -28.41
C MET A 1 16.75 -6.83 -27.65
N GLU A 2 17.92 -7.38 -28.00
CA GLU A 2 19.19 -6.79 -27.57
C GLU A 2 19.41 -5.53 -28.42
N GLY A 3 19.62 -4.37 -27.78
CA GLY A 3 19.91 -3.10 -28.47
C GLY A 3 18.86 -1.99 -28.38
N SER A 4 17.77 -2.13 -27.60
CA SER A 4 16.85 -1.00 -27.38
C SER A 4 17.49 0.08 -26.50
N ILE A 5 17.25 1.35 -26.83
CA ILE A 5 17.70 2.51 -26.01
C ILE A 5 16.91 2.59 -24.70
N TRP A 6 15.74 1.94 -24.61
CA TRP A 6 14.85 2.00 -23.46
C TRP A 6 14.51 0.60 -22.94
N ARG A 7 14.28 0.52 -21.64
CA ARG A 7 13.74 -0.65 -20.95
C ARG A 7 12.44 -0.27 -20.27
N ILE A 8 11.44 -1.15 -20.35
CA ILE A 8 10.21 -1.05 -19.56
C ILE A 8 10.43 -1.88 -18.30
N ASP A 9 10.43 -1.23 -17.14
CA ASP A 9 10.65 -1.87 -15.85
C ASP A 9 9.36 -2.41 -15.25
N GLY A 10 8.22 -1.78 -15.57
CA GLY A 10 6.92 -2.17 -15.02
C GLY A 10 5.79 -1.25 -15.47
N GLN A 11 4.64 -1.40 -14.84
CA GLN A 11 3.41 -0.66 -15.13
C GLN A 11 2.68 -0.37 -13.82
N ASP A 12 2.06 0.81 -13.71
CA ASP A 12 1.17 1.15 -12.60
C ASP A 12 -0.07 0.25 -12.68
N GLN A 13 -0.34 -0.45 -11.59
CA GLN A 13 -1.33 -1.52 -11.57
C GLN A 13 -2.78 -1.01 -11.50
N GLY A 14 -2.99 0.29 -11.28
CA GLY A 14 -4.32 0.90 -11.33
C GLY A 14 -4.60 1.69 -12.62
N ILE A 15 -3.57 1.97 -13.43
CA ILE A 15 -3.69 2.87 -14.59
C ILE A 15 -2.80 2.34 -15.73
N PRO A 16 -3.36 1.56 -16.67
CA PRO A 16 -2.58 0.90 -17.71
C PRO A 16 -1.73 1.82 -18.60
N THR A 17 -2.13 3.09 -18.68
CA THR A 17 -1.41 4.12 -19.43
C THR A 17 -0.18 4.69 -18.71
N ARG A 18 0.22 4.16 -17.54
CA ARG A 18 1.42 4.58 -16.82
C ARG A 18 2.46 3.47 -16.76
N ILE A 19 3.61 3.72 -17.35
CA ILE A 19 4.65 2.72 -17.53
C ILE A 19 5.96 3.24 -16.96
N PHE A 20 6.64 2.40 -16.21
CA PHE A 20 7.96 2.71 -15.67
C PHE A 20 9.01 2.39 -16.73
N ILE A 21 9.80 3.39 -17.08
CA ILE A 21 10.80 3.26 -18.13
C ILE A 21 12.16 3.73 -17.64
N GLN A 22 13.22 3.15 -18.19
CA GLN A 22 14.59 3.55 -17.93
C GLN A 22 15.41 3.50 -19.23
N PRO A 23 16.34 4.45 -19.48
CA PRO A 23 17.25 4.32 -20.60
C PRO A 23 18.19 3.13 -20.38
N ALA A 24 18.30 2.22 -21.35
CA ALA A 24 19.12 1.01 -21.24
C ALA A 24 20.63 1.31 -21.14
N ALA A 25 21.06 2.46 -21.67
CA ALA A 25 22.46 2.87 -21.65
C ALA A 25 22.90 3.48 -20.30
N THR A 26 21.97 3.77 -19.38
CA THR A 26 22.29 4.35 -18.08
C THR A 26 21.91 3.38 -16.96
N SER A 27 22.89 3.11 -16.10
CA SER A 27 22.67 2.42 -14.83
C SER A 27 21.94 3.31 -13.82
N ARG A 28 21.75 4.62 -14.07
CA ARG A 28 21.18 5.56 -13.10
C ARG A 28 19.68 5.37 -12.88
N ALA A 29 19.26 5.47 -11.61
CA ALA A 29 17.86 5.37 -11.18
C ALA A 29 17.02 6.62 -11.53
N LEU A 30 16.80 6.96 -12.79
CA LEU A 30 16.14 8.23 -13.19
C LEU A 30 14.64 8.37 -12.77
N HIS A 31 14.00 7.29 -12.33
CA HIS A 31 12.60 7.28 -11.87
C HIS A 31 11.59 7.86 -12.89
N LEU A 32 11.85 7.69 -14.19
CA LEU A 32 10.99 8.20 -15.25
C LEU A 32 9.69 7.42 -15.38
N MET A 33 8.61 8.14 -15.69
CA MET A 33 7.29 7.56 -15.96
C MET A 33 6.82 7.97 -17.35
N CYS A 34 6.36 7.01 -18.14
CA CYS A 34 5.73 7.24 -19.42
C CYS A 34 4.21 7.26 -19.25
N LEU A 35 3.55 8.32 -19.72
CA LEU A 35 2.11 8.54 -19.64
C LEU A 35 1.51 8.62 -21.04
N PHE A 36 0.44 7.86 -21.30
CA PHE A 36 -0.27 7.91 -22.58
C PHE A 36 -1.55 8.75 -22.48
N GLU A 37 -1.61 9.81 -23.29
CA GLU A 37 -2.81 10.61 -23.54
C GLU A 37 -3.55 10.05 -24.75
N PHE A 38 -4.23 8.92 -24.58
CA PHE A 38 -5.20 8.49 -25.57
C PHE A 38 -6.49 9.29 -25.36
N LYS A 39 -7.01 9.93 -26.42
CA LYS A 39 -8.40 10.41 -26.40
C LYS A 39 -9.27 9.17 -26.16
N GLN A 40 -9.89 9.08 -24.99
CA GLN A 40 -10.94 8.10 -24.76
C GLN A 40 -12.03 8.39 -25.80
N SER A 41 -12.12 7.58 -26.85
CA SER A 41 -13.37 7.46 -27.58
C SER A 41 -14.38 6.89 -26.61
N SER A 42 -15.57 7.49 -26.53
CA SER A 42 -16.67 7.12 -25.64
C SER A 42 -17.11 5.65 -25.73
N ASP A 43 -16.60 4.87 -26.69
CA ASP A 43 -17.03 3.49 -27.00
C ASP A 43 -15.96 2.39 -26.82
N SER A 44 -14.80 2.66 -26.21
CA SER A 44 -13.78 1.60 -26.08
C SER A 44 -13.55 1.18 -24.63
N ASN A 45 -14.12 0.02 -24.26
CA ASN A 45 -13.54 -0.92 -23.29
C ASN A 45 -12.14 -1.30 -23.80
N CYS A 46 -11.15 -0.43 -23.57
CA CYS A 46 -9.75 -0.83 -23.72
C CYS A 46 -9.44 -1.76 -22.54
N ASP A 47 -9.69 -3.05 -22.74
CA ASP A 47 -9.41 -4.09 -21.77
C ASP A 47 -7.94 -4.01 -21.32
N GLU A 48 -7.73 -4.19 -20.01
CA GLU A 48 -6.42 -4.38 -19.37
C GLU A 48 -5.52 -5.39 -20.10
N ALA A 49 -6.12 -6.37 -20.77
CA ALA A 49 -5.47 -7.36 -21.62
C ALA A 49 -4.72 -6.75 -22.84
N THR A 50 -5.11 -5.57 -23.29
CA THR A 50 -4.50 -4.89 -24.46
C THR A 50 -3.10 -4.35 -24.11
N PHE A 51 -2.92 -3.88 -22.86
CA PHE A 51 -1.68 -3.26 -22.38
C PHE A 51 -0.62 -4.28 -21.95
N THR A 52 -1.03 -5.49 -21.55
CA THR A 52 -0.11 -6.60 -21.29
C THR A 52 0.38 -7.29 -22.56
N SER A 53 -0.21 -6.97 -23.72
CA SER A 53 0.19 -7.56 -24.99
C SER A 53 1.62 -7.18 -25.40
N THR A 54 2.39 -8.17 -25.85
CA THR A 54 3.73 -7.98 -26.45
C THR A 54 3.73 -6.93 -27.56
N LYS A 55 2.59 -6.79 -28.26
CA LYS A 55 2.38 -5.78 -29.31
C LYS A 55 2.36 -4.36 -28.77
N PHE A 56 1.72 -4.12 -27.62
CA PHE A 56 1.70 -2.80 -27.01
C PHE A 56 3.10 -2.41 -26.49
N ARG A 57 3.78 -3.30 -25.77
CA ARG A 57 5.16 -3.07 -25.30
C ARG A 57 6.14 -2.74 -26.43
N SER A 58 6.10 -3.51 -27.53
CA SER A 58 6.94 -3.25 -28.70
C SER A 58 6.60 -1.92 -29.39
N THR A 59 5.32 -1.56 -29.44
CA THR A 59 4.86 -0.25 -29.96
C THR A 59 5.48 0.90 -29.16
N ILE A 60 5.46 0.81 -27.83
CA ILE A 60 5.99 1.86 -26.95
C ILE A 60 7.50 2.02 -27.10
N LEU A 61 8.23 0.90 -27.07
CA LEU A 61 9.68 0.93 -27.23
C LEU A 61 10.05 1.58 -28.57
N ARG A 62 9.35 1.23 -29.66
CA ARG A 62 9.55 1.85 -30.97
C ARG A 62 9.27 3.36 -30.97
N VAL A 63 8.22 3.80 -30.28
CA VAL A 63 7.89 5.24 -30.13
C VAL A 63 9.01 5.97 -29.39
N LEU A 64 9.50 5.41 -28.27
CA LEU A 64 10.55 5.99 -27.46
C LEU A 64 11.92 5.97 -28.17
N GLU A 65 12.21 4.94 -28.97
CA GLU A 65 13.40 4.85 -29.83
C GLU A 65 13.37 5.91 -30.93
N ASN A 66 12.24 6.05 -31.64
CA ASN A 66 12.05 7.09 -32.64
C ASN A 66 12.19 8.50 -32.04
N TRP A 67 11.72 8.70 -30.81
CA TRP A 67 11.89 9.96 -30.11
C TRP A 67 13.36 10.20 -29.68
N ALA A 68 14.02 9.21 -29.09
CA ALA A 68 15.40 9.34 -28.63
C ALA A 68 16.38 9.58 -29.78
N THR A 69 16.19 8.94 -30.93
CA THR A 69 17.00 9.16 -32.15
C THR A 69 16.80 10.56 -32.75
N ARG A 70 15.63 11.18 -32.57
CA ARG A 70 15.42 12.59 -32.92
C ARG A 70 16.06 13.53 -31.88
N MET A 71 16.00 13.18 -30.61
CA MET A 71 16.59 13.97 -29.53
C MET A 71 18.11 14.02 -29.52
N SER A 72 18.82 13.02 -30.04
CA SER A 72 20.30 13.06 -30.10
C SER A 72 20.85 14.25 -30.93
N SER A 73 19.99 14.92 -31.70
CA SER A 73 20.29 16.19 -32.37
C SER A 73 20.08 17.45 -31.50
N THR A 74 19.50 17.31 -30.30
CA THR A 74 19.16 18.38 -29.34
C THR A 74 19.94 18.20 -28.02
N THR A 75 20.50 19.29 -27.50
CA THR A 75 21.44 19.33 -26.34
C THR A 75 20.88 18.92 -24.98
N THR A 76 19.67 18.36 -24.89
CA THR A 76 19.04 18.02 -23.60
C THR A 76 19.55 16.68 -23.10
N SER A 77 20.48 16.71 -22.14
CA SER A 77 20.92 15.50 -21.45
C SER A 77 19.83 14.97 -20.52
N LEU A 78 19.50 13.68 -20.62
CA LEU A 78 18.59 13.00 -19.67
C LEU A 78 19.13 13.00 -18.22
N THR A 79 20.39 13.38 -18.02
CA THR A 79 20.99 13.56 -16.68
C THR A 79 20.44 14.76 -15.94
N ASP A 80 19.90 15.75 -16.65
CA ASP A 80 19.43 17.02 -16.07
C ASP A 80 17.96 16.97 -15.64
N LEU A 81 17.32 15.80 -15.73
CA LEU A 81 15.91 15.64 -15.41
C LEU A 81 15.67 15.75 -13.92
N THR A 82 14.62 16.49 -13.52
CA THR A 82 14.16 16.51 -12.13
C THR A 82 13.58 15.15 -11.75
N ILE A 83 13.68 14.77 -10.49
CA ILE A 83 13.05 13.54 -9.99
C ILE A 83 11.55 13.56 -10.29
N GLY A 84 11.01 12.41 -10.70
CA GLY A 84 9.60 12.26 -11.06
C GLY A 84 9.20 12.94 -12.38
N SER A 85 10.16 13.30 -13.23
CA SER A 85 9.91 13.73 -14.61
C SER A 85 9.17 12.65 -15.41
N ARG A 86 8.37 13.09 -16.38
CA ARG A 86 7.48 12.21 -17.15
C ARG A 86 7.72 12.35 -18.65
N LEU A 87 7.58 11.25 -19.38
CA LEU A 87 7.42 11.28 -20.83
C LEU A 87 5.93 11.19 -21.14
N MET A 88 5.39 12.20 -21.80
CA MET A 88 4.01 12.26 -22.26
C MET A 88 3.96 11.77 -23.70
N VAL A 89 3.19 10.73 -23.97
CA VAL A 89 2.94 10.21 -25.32
C VAL A 89 1.52 10.57 -25.72
N SER A 90 1.37 11.31 -26.81
CA SER A 90 0.07 11.69 -27.36
C SER A 90 -0.03 11.34 -28.84
N GLY A 91 -1.27 11.16 -29.31
CA GLY A 91 -1.57 10.71 -30.68
C GLY A 91 -2.10 9.29 -30.73
N GLN A 92 -2.56 8.86 -31.91
CA GLN A 92 -3.08 7.51 -32.12
C GLN A 92 -1.99 6.56 -32.61
N PRO A 93 -1.95 5.31 -32.11
CA PRO A 93 -1.08 4.29 -32.67
C PRO A 93 -1.51 3.99 -34.11
N ASP A 94 -0.67 4.36 -35.07
CA ASP A 94 -0.69 3.71 -36.39
C ASP A 94 0.31 2.53 -36.39
N GLY A 95 0.21 1.63 -37.36
CA GLY A 95 1.10 0.48 -37.48
C GLY A 95 2.59 0.83 -37.57
N ALA A 96 2.93 2.10 -37.85
CA ALA A 96 4.30 2.63 -37.96
C ALA A 96 4.74 3.49 -36.77
N CYS A 97 3.85 3.78 -35.81
CA CYS A 97 4.01 4.78 -34.75
C CYS A 97 4.38 6.20 -35.24
N SER A 98 4.10 6.55 -36.50
CA SER A 98 4.51 7.83 -37.09
C SER A 98 3.75 9.03 -36.53
N ASN A 99 2.49 8.83 -36.16
CA ASN A 99 1.59 9.88 -35.65
C ASN A 99 1.64 10.07 -34.12
N MET A 100 2.58 9.43 -33.43
CA MET A 100 2.77 9.61 -31.99
C MET A 100 3.82 10.68 -31.71
N ASN A 101 3.51 11.59 -30.80
CA ASN A 101 4.43 12.59 -30.28
C ASN A 101 4.81 12.26 -28.85
N VAL A 102 6.08 12.47 -28.52
CA VAL A 102 6.62 12.28 -27.16
C VAL A 102 7.17 13.61 -26.68
N TYR A 103 6.73 14.03 -25.50
CA TYR A 103 7.17 15.27 -24.86
C TYR A 103 7.70 14.97 -23.47
N LEU A 104 8.80 15.62 -23.10
CA LEU A 104 9.31 15.57 -21.74
C LEU A 104 8.57 16.61 -20.89
N SER A 105 8.05 16.17 -19.75
CA SER A 105 7.41 17.00 -18.74
C SER A 105 8.22 16.92 -17.44
N PRO A 106 9.14 17.87 -17.20
CA PRO A 106 9.86 17.94 -15.93
C PRO A 106 8.91 18.25 -14.77
N ASN A 107 9.21 17.70 -13.60
CA ASN A 107 8.36 17.86 -12.41
C ASN A 107 8.91 18.96 -11.47
N PHE A 108 8.94 20.19 -11.97
CA PHE A 108 9.44 21.36 -11.22
C PHE A 108 8.63 21.62 -9.94
N GLU A 109 7.34 21.30 -9.94
CA GLU A 109 6.48 21.44 -8.77
C GLU A 109 6.88 20.50 -7.63
N LEU A 110 7.26 19.27 -7.95
CA LEU A 110 7.82 18.33 -6.97
C LEU A 110 9.18 18.82 -6.48
N GLN A 111 10.05 19.26 -7.40
CA GLN A 111 11.39 19.76 -7.08
C GLN A 111 11.35 20.88 -6.02
N ARG A 112 10.42 21.83 -6.16
CA ARG A 112 10.22 22.96 -5.22
C ARG A 112 9.75 22.56 -3.82
N ARG A 113 9.26 21.33 -3.64
CA ARG A 113 8.70 20.85 -2.37
C ARG A 113 9.68 20.00 -1.58
N TYR A 114 10.78 19.58 -2.18
CA TYR A 114 11.80 18.90 -1.41
C TYR A 114 12.46 19.86 -0.42
N LEU A 115 12.98 19.29 0.65
CA LEU A 115 13.62 19.98 1.75
C LEU A 115 15.06 19.48 1.81
N SER A 116 15.96 20.40 2.15
CA SER A 116 17.31 20.02 2.51
C SER A 116 17.32 19.27 3.85
N LEU A 117 18.42 18.58 4.12
CA LEU A 117 18.61 17.90 5.39
C LEU A 117 18.51 18.86 6.58
N ASP A 118 19.09 20.05 6.46
CA ASP A 118 19.05 21.07 7.51
C ASP A 118 17.63 21.54 7.81
N ASN A 119 16.80 21.71 6.78
CA ASN A 119 15.40 22.08 6.95
C ASN A 119 14.63 20.96 7.67
N LEU A 120 14.86 19.70 7.30
CA LEU A 120 14.25 18.55 7.98
C LEU A 120 14.72 18.45 9.43
N ALA A 121 16.01 18.59 9.70
CA ALA A 121 16.57 18.55 11.04
C ALA A 121 16.00 19.66 11.95
N ALA A 122 15.85 20.88 11.40
CA ALA A 122 15.22 21.99 12.09
C ALA A 122 13.74 21.71 12.40
N ILE A 123 12.99 21.19 11.42
CA ILE A 123 11.57 20.83 11.57
C ILE A 123 11.38 19.70 12.60
N TRP A 124 12.27 18.70 12.61
CA TRP A 124 12.23 17.58 13.55
C TRP A 124 12.76 17.93 14.96
N GLY A 125 13.29 19.15 15.14
CA GLY A 125 13.72 19.66 16.44
C GLY A 125 14.90 18.91 17.05
N GLY A 126 15.80 18.33 16.23
CA GLY A 126 17.02 17.65 16.68
C GLY A 126 16.80 16.35 17.48
N ARG A 127 15.58 15.82 17.54
CA ARG A 127 15.23 14.60 18.30
C ARG A 127 15.42 13.30 17.51
N VAL A 128 16.07 13.37 16.35
CA VAL A 128 16.15 12.26 15.40
C VAL A 128 17.61 12.04 15.04
N ASP A 129 18.07 10.81 15.20
CA ASP A 129 19.39 10.39 14.74
C ASP A 129 19.35 10.20 13.22
N ILE A 130 20.01 11.09 12.50
CA ILE A 130 19.96 11.16 11.04
C ILE A 130 21.05 10.23 10.47
N PRO A 131 20.70 9.26 9.61
CA PRO A 131 21.67 8.36 9.01
C PRO A 131 22.55 9.08 7.98
N PRO A 132 23.67 8.48 7.57
CA PRO A 132 24.52 9.06 6.53
C PRO A 132 23.75 9.32 5.23
N CYS A 133 24.26 10.26 4.42
CA CYS A 133 23.68 10.57 3.12
C CYS A 133 24.47 9.91 1.99
N THR A 134 23.76 9.52 0.92
CA THR A 134 24.33 9.12 -0.36
C THR A 134 23.74 9.97 -1.47
N GLU A 135 24.53 10.24 -2.51
CA GLU A 135 24.03 10.98 -3.67
C GLU A 135 23.17 10.08 -4.56
N PHE A 136 22.05 10.62 -5.04
CA PHE A 136 21.13 9.92 -5.94
C PHE A 136 21.83 9.44 -7.22
N ASP A 137 22.74 10.25 -7.77
CA ASP A 137 23.48 9.92 -8.99
C ASP A 137 24.48 8.77 -8.82
N GLN A 138 24.75 8.34 -7.59
CA GLN A 138 25.60 7.18 -7.27
C GLN A 138 24.79 5.87 -7.16
N LEU A 139 23.45 5.95 -7.26
CA LEU A 139 22.59 4.77 -7.22
C LEU A 139 22.51 4.13 -8.61
N ILE A 140 22.89 2.85 -8.67
CA ILE A 140 22.65 2.01 -9.84
C ILE A 140 21.27 1.39 -9.68
N SER A 141 20.33 1.70 -10.58
CA SER A 141 19.06 1.00 -10.68
C SER A 141 19.26 -0.38 -11.29
N LEU A 142 18.85 -1.41 -10.56
CA LEU A 142 18.75 -2.77 -11.06
C LEU A 142 17.43 -2.94 -11.80
N TYR A 143 16.32 -2.64 -11.12
CA TYR A 143 14.96 -2.65 -11.64
C TYR A 143 14.01 -1.90 -10.71
N ARG A 144 12.85 -1.51 -11.23
CA ARG A 144 11.83 -0.76 -10.47
C ARG A 144 10.67 -1.67 -10.07
N LEU A 145 10.26 -1.57 -8.81
CA LEU A 145 9.12 -2.32 -8.27
C LEU A 145 7.81 -1.53 -8.41
N ASP A 146 7.87 -0.21 -8.21
CA ASP A 146 6.72 0.69 -8.17
C ASP A 146 7.09 2.13 -8.62
N GLU A 147 6.13 3.03 -8.78
CA GLU A 147 6.38 4.46 -9.04
C GLU A 147 7.29 5.12 -7.99
N ASN A 148 7.32 4.63 -6.76
CA ASN A 148 8.13 5.23 -5.70
C ASN A 148 9.24 4.31 -5.17
N VAL A 149 9.33 3.06 -5.64
CA VAL A 149 10.22 2.03 -5.09
C VAL A 149 11.06 1.38 -6.18
N SER A 150 12.39 1.44 -6.03
CA SER A 150 13.35 0.79 -6.94
C SER A 150 14.34 -0.07 -6.18
N VAL A 151 14.75 -1.18 -6.80
CA VAL A 151 15.88 -1.98 -6.32
C VAL A 151 17.15 -1.41 -6.91
N VAL A 152 18.09 -1.04 -6.04
CA VAL A 152 19.33 -0.36 -6.40
C VAL A 152 20.55 -1.09 -5.84
N SER A 153 21.69 -0.83 -6.44
CA SER A 153 23.02 -1.10 -5.87
C SER A 153 23.84 0.19 -5.81
N SER A 154 25.02 0.12 -5.18
CA SER A 154 25.95 1.24 -5.08
C SER A 154 27.28 0.86 -5.70
N GLU A 155 27.84 1.73 -6.56
CA GLU A 155 29.19 1.56 -7.13
C GLU A 155 30.28 1.63 -6.05
N ASN A 156 30.04 2.46 -5.03
CA ASN A 156 31.05 2.83 -4.03
C ASN A 156 31.09 1.87 -2.83
N THR A 157 30.48 0.69 -2.91
CA THR A 157 30.43 -0.33 -1.84
C THR A 157 29.85 0.16 -0.51
N LEU A 158 29.06 1.25 -0.52
CA LEU A 158 28.42 1.80 0.69
C LEU A 158 27.59 0.74 1.44
N TRP A 159 27.03 -0.20 0.70
CA TRP A 159 26.50 -1.46 1.18
C TRP A 159 26.82 -2.56 0.18
N GLN A 160 26.71 -3.82 0.63
CA GLN A 160 26.89 -4.99 -0.22
C GLN A 160 25.53 -5.53 -0.66
N GLY A 161 25.38 -5.77 -1.96
CA GLY A 161 24.18 -6.37 -2.54
C GLY A 161 23.06 -5.38 -2.88
N PRO A 162 21.88 -5.89 -3.29
CA PRO A 162 20.73 -5.06 -3.60
C PRO A 162 20.15 -4.40 -2.35
N ALA A 163 19.68 -3.17 -2.50
CA ALA A 163 18.93 -2.44 -1.50
C ALA A 163 17.69 -1.80 -2.14
N ILE A 164 16.77 -1.33 -1.31
CA ILE A 164 15.58 -0.59 -1.77
C ILE A 164 15.86 0.90 -1.67
N PHE A 165 15.74 1.60 -2.78
CA PHE A 165 15.54 3.04 -2.80
C PHE A 165 14.04 3.34 -2.80
N LYS A 166 13.57 3.98 -1.73
CA LYS A 166 12.21 4.54 -1.66
C LYS A 166 12.29 6.06 -1.80
N GLY A 167 11.78 6.54 -2.91
CA GLY A 167 11.66 7.96 -3.23
C GLY A 167 10.21 8.38 -3.25
N CYS A 168 9.92 9.55 -3.82
CA CYS A 168 8.55 9.97 -4.03
C CYS A 168 8.40 10.82 -5.28
N THR A 169 7.35 10.59 -6.06
CA THR A 169 7.06 11.35 -7.29
C THR A 169 5.84 12.29 -7.17
N LYS A 170 5.08 12.21 -6.07
CA LYS A 170 3.82 12.98 -5.84
C LYS A 170 3.59 13.44 -4.40
N GLY A 171 3.86 12.61 -3.40
CA GLY A 171 3.54 12.83 -1.98
C GLY A 171 4.74 13.00 -1.04
N ILE A 172 5.63 13.97 -1.30
CA ILE A 172 6.89 14.18 -0.53
C ILE A 172 6.67 14.21 0.99
N ALA A 173 5.61 14.85 1.46
CA ALA A 173 5.33 14.96 2.89
C ALA A 173 5.13 13.59 3.57
N ARG A 174 4.58 12.60 2.85
CA ARG A 174 4.39 11.23 3.34
C ARG A 174 5.72 10.50 3.46
N MET A 175 6.58 10.66 2.45
CA MET A 175 7.96 10.13 2.49
C MET A 175 8.76 10.70 3.67
N TYR A 176 8.70 12.01 3.91
CA TYR A 176 9.38 12.59 5.09
C TYR A 176 8.77 12.16 6.42
N HIS A 177 7.46 11.99 6.46
CA HIS A 177 6.78 11.46 7.63
C HIS A 177 7.24 10.03 7.93
N GLU A 178 7.29 9.17 6.91
CA GLU A 178 7.78 7.80 7.02
C GLU A 178 9.23 7.75 7.49
N ILE A 179 10.13 8.54 6.88
CA ILE A 179 11.52 8.64 7.31
C ILE A 179 11.59 9.00 8.80
N ARG A 180 10.89 10.06 9.21
CA ARG A 180 10.86 10.50 10.61
C ARG A 180 10.36 9.38 11.53
N LEU A 181 9.26 8.72 11.16
CA LEU A 181 8.64 7.67 11.95
C LEU A 181 9.60 6.50 12.15
N LEU A 182 10.22 6.01 11.07
CA LEU A 182 11.18 4.91 11.14
C LEU A 182 12.41 5.27 11.98
N LEU A 183 12.89 6.51 11.91
CA LEU A 183 14.04 6.95 12.71
C LEU A 183 13.71 7.05 14.21
N GLN A 184 12.46 7.34 14.56
CA GLN A 184 11.97 7.45 15.95
C GLN A 184 11.51 6.12 16.54
N LEU A 185 11.01 5.20 15.71
CA LEU A 185 10.49 3.92 16.16
C LEU A 185 11.62 3.07 16.79
N PRO A 186 11.41 2.51 17.98
CA PRO A 186 12.36 1.56 18.55
C PRO A 186 12.53 0.35 17.61
N PRO A 187 13.73 -0.23 17.46
CA PRO A 187 13.94 -1.38 16.58
C PRO A 187 13.06 -2.59 16.96
N HIS A 188 12.58 -3.32 15.95
CA HIS A 188 11.81 -4.55 16.11
C HIS A 188 12.10 -5.51 14.95
N ALA A 189 12.18 -6.82 15.22
CA ALA A 189 12.57 -7.82 14.21
C ALA A 189 11.57 -7.95 13.04
N ASN A 190 10.30 -7.65 13.29
CA ASN A 190 9.21 -7.75 12.31
C ASN A 190 8.76 -6.39 11.75
N ILE A 191 9.61 -5.36 11.87
CA ILE A 191 9.41 -4.03 11.28
C ILE A 191 10.66 -3.69 10.47
N VAL A 192 10.48 -3.05 9.32
CA VAL A 192 11.61 -2.60 8.50
C VAL A 192 12.56 -1.74 9.34
N SER A 193 13.86 -1.97 9.17
CA SER A 193 14.87 -1.23 9.91
C SER A 193 14.82 0.27 9.58
N LYS A 194 15.47 1.07 10.43
CA LYS A 194 15.76 2.47 10.12
C LYS A 194 16.44 2.59 8.75
N PRO A 195 16.23 3.71 8.03
CA PRO A 195 16.96 3.98 6.80
C PRO A 195 18.47 3.84 6.99
N ILE A 196 19.11 3.10 6.09
CA ILE A 196 20.56 2.90 6.06
C ILE A 196 21.24 4.21 5.61
N PHE A 197 20.64 4.85 4.60
CA PHE A 197 21.06 6.14 4.08
C PHE A 197 19.85 7.03 3.77
N LEU A 198 20.02 8.34 3.92
CA LEU A 198 19.18 9.29 3.19
C LEU A 198 19.77 9.51 1.80
N VAL A 199 18.91 9.68 0.81
CA VAL A 199 19.35 9.94 -0.56
C VAL A 199 19.18 11.41 -0.86
N THR A 200 20.28 12.06 -1.23
CA THR A 200 20.31 13.48 -1.54
C THR A 200 20.63 13.75 -3.00
N ARG A 201 20.14 14.87 -3.54
CA ARG A 201 20.49 15.32 -4.88
C ARG A 201 20.70 16.82 -4.92
N ALA A 202 21.74 17.26 -5.62
CA ALA A 202 21.90 18.66 -5.97
C ALA A 202 20.89 19.02 -7.07
N GLU A 203 20.07 20.04 -6.82
CA GLU A 203 19.02 20.47 -7.73
C GLU A 203 19.19 21.95 -8.08
N ARG A 204 18.91 22.31 -9.34
CA ARG A 204 19.07 23.70 -9.80
C ARG A 204 18.13 24.62 -9.02
N GLY A 205 18.68 25.72 -8.50
CA GLY A 205 17.93 26.70 -7.72
C GLY A 205 17.76 26.32 -6.25
N CYS A 206 18.42 25.26 -5.77
CA CYS A 206 18.52 24.93 -4.36
C CYS A 206 19.94 25.21 -3.85
N ASP A 207 20.07 25.99 -2.78
CA ASP A 207 21.38 26.31 -2.18
C ASP A 207 22.03 25.10 -1.49
N LYS A 208 21.24 24.09 -1.16
CA LYS A 208 21.66 22.86 -0.49
C LYS A 208 21.07 21.64 -1.19
N PRO A 209 21.75 20.49 -1.19
CA PRO A 209 21.18 19.24 -1.67
C PRO A 209 19.85 18.93 -0.97
N ILE A 210 18.87 18.53 -1.77
CA ILE A 210 17.55 18.13 -1.29
C ILE A 210 17.56 16.66 -0.88
N VAL A 211 16.74 16.27 0.10
CA VAL A 211 16.51 14.86 0.44
C VAL A 211 15.38 14.32 -0.44
N CYS A 212 15.70 13.41 -1.35
CA CYS A 212 14.75 12.91 -2.35
C CYS A 212 14.25 11.48 -2.12
N GLY A 213 14.74 10.83 -1.08
CA GLY A 213 14.34 9.49 -0.66
C GLY A 213 15.31 8.92 0.34
N TYR A 214 15.26 7.60 0.51
CA TYR A 214 16.06 6.90 1.49
C TYR A 214 16.28 5.43 1.09
N ILE A 215 17.29 4.80 1.69
CA ILE A 215 17.70 3.42 1.43
C ILE A 215 17.30 2.53 2.61
N ILE A 216 16.66 1.39 2.33
CA ILE A 216 16.33 0.33 3.29
C ILE A 216 16.79 -1.04 2.76
N PRO A 217 16.88 -2.08 3.62
CA PRO A 217 17.25 -3.42 3.18
C PRO A 217 16.30 -3.96 2.10
N TYR A 218 16.86 -4.74 1.17
CA TYR A 218 16.10 -5.55 0.23
C TYR A 218 15.67 -6.87 0.88
N PHE A 219 14.40 -7.23 0.72
CA PHE A 219 13.83 -8.49 1.20
C PHE A 219 13.51 -9.39 -0.01
N ASP A 220 14.36 -10.38 -0.24
CA ASP A 220 14.34 -11.28 -1.40
C ASP A 220 13.17 -12.28 -1.40
N GLY A 221 12.54 -12.51 -0.25
CA GLY A 221 11.35 -13.33 -0.13
C GLY A 221 10.10 -12.74 -0.82
N GLY A 222 10.12 -11.43 -1.10
CA GLY A 222 9.01 -10.70 -1.73
C GLY A 222 7.88 -10.38 -0.74
N THR A 223 6.72 -10.00 -1.26
CA THR A 223 5.54 -9.66 -0.44
C THR A 223 4.76 -10.92 -0.01
N LEU A 224 4.02 -10.83 1.08
CA LEU A 224 3.07 -11.87 1.51
C LEU A 224 2.02 -12.11 0.42
N GLU A 225 1.58 -11.06 -0.26
CA GLU A 225 0.69 -11.20 -1.43
C GLU A 225 1.28 -12.11 -2.51
N ALA A 226 2.52 -11.84 -2.92
CA ALA A 226 3.20 -12.63 -3.93
C ALA A 226 3.41 -14.07 -3.45
N LEU A 227 3.62 -14.27 -2.15
CA LEU A 227 3.79 -15.58 -1.54
C LEU A 227 2.49 -16.40 -1.53
N ILE A 228 1.35 -15.78 -1.18
CA ILE A 228 0.01 -16.40 -1.21
C ILE A 228 -0.34 -16.85 -2.64
N ASN A 229 0.05 -16.07 -3.63
CA ASN A 229 -0.23 -16.37 -5.04
C ASN A 229 0.65 -17.48 -5.65
N ARG A 230 1.66 -17.98 -4.93
CA ARG A 230 2.47 -19.12 -5.39
C ARG A 230 1.72 -20.43 -5.21
N THR A 231 1.92 -21.37 -6.14
CA THR A 231 1.37 -22.73 -6.06
C THR A 231 1.81 -23.48 -4.81
N SER A 232 3.02 -23.19 -4.31
CA SER A 232 3.58 -23.78 -3.09
C SER A 232 2.91 -23.28 -1.79
N TRP A 233 2.00 -22.30 -1.83
CA TRP A 233 1.33 -21.82 -0.62
C TRP A 233 0.54 -22.92 0.09
N ALA A 234 -0.02 -23.86 -0.68
CA ALA A 234 -0.74 -25.01 -0.16
C ALA A 234 0.14 -25.91 0.74
N GLU A 235 1.45 -25.90 0.53
CA GLU A 235 2.45 -26.69 1.29
C GLU A 235 2.87 -26.00 2.58
N ILE A 236 2.54 -24.72 2.76
CA ILE A 236 2.84 -23.98 3.99
C ILE A 236 2.01 -24.56 5.14
N SER A 237 2.71 -25.11 6.12
CA SER A 237 2.10 -25.69 7.31
C SER A 237 1.28 -24.68 8.12
N GLN A 238 0.28 -25.18 8.84
CA GLN A 238 -0.52 -24.38 9.76
C GLN A 238 0.35 -23.70 10.83
N ARG A 239 1.38 -24.41 11.33
CA ARG A 239 2.36 -23.86 12.27
C ARG A 239 3.10 -22.64 11.70
N GLN A 240 3.47 -22.67 10.43
CA GLN A 240 4.14 -21.54 9.78
C GLN A 240 3.19 -20.34 9.63
N ARG A 241 1.91 -20.59 9.29
CA ARG A 241 0.88 -19.54 9.22
C ARG A 241 0.64 -18.88 10.58
N LEU A 242 0.60 -19.67 11.66
CA LEU A 242 0.52 -19.18 13.03
C LEU A 242 1.75 -18.35 13.41
N LYS A 243 2.96 -18.84 13.10
CA LYS A 243 4.21 -18.10 13.32
C LYS A 243 4.18 -16.73 12.66
N TRP A 244 3.83 -16.66 11.38
CA TRP A 244 3.73 -15.39 10.64
C TRP A 244 2.67 -14.46 11.23
N SER A 245 1.51 -15.00 11.61
CA SER A 245 0.44 -14.23 12.26
C SER A 245 0.92 -13.57 13.55
N ARG A 246 1.66 -14.31 14.39
CA ARG A 246 2.25 -13.80 15.64
C ARG A 246 3.29 -12.71 15.40
N GLN A 247 4.12 -12.85 14.36
CA GLN A 247 5.13 -11.85 14.03
C GLN A 247 4.52 -10.52 13.61
N ILE A 248 3.47 -10.58 12.79
CA ILE A 248 2.71 -9.39 12.39
C ILE A 248 2.05 -8.76 13.62
N LEU A 249 1.40 -9.56 14.48
CA LEU A 249 0.79 -9.06 15.71
C LEU A 249 1.81 -8.41 16.66
N SER A 250 2.97 -9.05 16.83
CA SER A 250 4.06 -8.54 17.65
C SER A 250 4.58 -7.18 17.14
N ALA A 251 4.70 -7.01 15.82
CA ALA A 251 5.02 -5.72 15.22
C ALA A 251 3.95 -4.65 15.51
N LEU A 252 2.66 -4.99 15.33
CA LEU A 252 1.54 -4.07 15.59
C LEU A 252 1.51 -3.60 17.05
N ARG A 253 1.72 -4.52 18.00
CA ARG A 253 1.82 -4.18 19.42
C ARG A 253 3.00 -3.27 19.71
N HIS A 254 4.17 -3.58 19.15
CA HIS A 254 5.36 -2.74 19.32
C HIS A 254 5.13 -1.31 18.82
N ILE A 255 4.43 -1.14 17.70
CA ILE A 255 4.09 0.17 17.14
C ILE A 255 3.23 0.99 18.12
N LEU A 256 2.22 0.37 18.73
CA LEU A 256 1.35 1.04 19.70
C LEU A 256 2.05 1.28 21.04
N GLU A 257 2.63 0.24 21.63
CA GLU A 257 3.14 0.24 23.00
C GLU A 257 4.50 0.95 23.14
N ARG A 258 5.37 0.83 22.13
CA ARG A 258 6.73 1.39 22.14
C ARG A 258 6.90 2.58 21.19
N GLY A 259 6.20 2.53 20.06
CA GLY A 259 6.21 3.63 19.08
C GLY A 259 5.24 4.75 19.41
N HIS A 260 4.26 4.51 20.29
CA HIS A 260 3.19 5.46 20.62
C HIS A 260 2.51 6.04 19.35
N THR A 261 2.32 5.17 18.36
CA THR A 261 1.73 5.50 17.06
C THR A 261 0.93 4.31 16.56
N TYR A 262 0.43 4.39 15.34
CA TYR A 262 -0.43 3.37 14.73
C TYR A 262 0.11 2.90 13.38
N TYR A 263 -0.45 1.81 12.88
CA TYR A 263 -0.16 1.31 11.53
C TYR A 263 -1.45 1.15 10.73
N SER A 264 -1.58 1.97 9.69
CA SER A 264 -2.83 2.19 8.95
C SER A 264 -2.95 1.40 7.65
N GLU A 265 -1.83 0.92 7.13
CA GLU A 265 -1.71 0.40 5.77
C GLU A 265 -1.40 -1.10 5.80
N LEU A 266 -1.97 -1.80 6.77
CA LEU A 266 -1.82 -3.24 6.89
C LEU A 266 -2.62 -3.96 5.79
N LYS A 267 -1.89 -4.50 4.83
CA LYS A 267 -2.35 -5.29 3.69
C LYS A 267 -1.22 -6.21 3.21
N PRO A 268 -1.51 -7.31 2.47
CA PRO A 268 -0.51 -8.33 2.14
C PRO A 268 0.69 -7.87 1.30
N ASP A 269 0.55 -6.81 0.52
CA ASP A 269 1.64 -6.17 -0.25
C ASP A 269 2.61 -5.38 0.64
N ASN A 270 2.15 -4.90 1.81
CA ASN A 270 2.96 -4.16 2.78
C ASN A 270 3.61 -5.06 3.85
N ILE A 271 3.55 -6.38 3.65
CA ILE A 271 4.20 -7.38 4.51
C ILE A 271 5.23 -8.11 3.66
N LEU A 272 6.49 -8.03 4.04
CA LEU A 272 7.61 -8.63 3.33
C LEU A 272 8.10 -9.90 4.01
N LEU A 273 8.64 -10.83 3.23
CA LEU A 273 9.32 -12.02 3.71
C LEU A 273 10.83 -11.77 3.67
N SER A 274 11.48 -11.84 4.83
CA SER A 274 12.93 -11.78 4.93
C SER A 274 13.61 -13.06 4.43
N HIS A 275 14.92 -12.98 4.19
CA HIS A 275 15.75 -14.13 3.80
C HIS A 275 15.63 -15.31 4.80
N GLY A 276 15.47 -15.00 6.09
CA GLY A 276 15.25 -16.00 7.15
C GLY A 276 13.83 -16.56 7.23
N GLY A 277 12.93 -16.15 6.33
CA GLY A 277 11.54 -16.59 6.32
C GLY A 277 10.63 -15.88 7.34
N GLU A 278 11.08 -14.75 7.88
CA GLU A 278 10.35 -13.96 8.89
C GLU A 278 9.57 -12.81 8.25
N MET A 279 8.37 -12.52 8.79
CA MET A 279 7.52 -11.42 8.33
C MET A 279 8.05 -10.05 8.77
N VAL A 280 8.03 -9.07 7.88
CA VAL A 280 8.50 -7.71 8.14
C VAL A 280 7.49 -6.70 7.60
N LEU A 281 6.96 -5.83 8.46
CA LEU A 281 6.10 -4.72 8.05
C LEU A 281 6.92 -3.62 7.36
N THR A 282 6.41 -3.06 6.28
CA THR A 282 6.99 -1.92 5.56
C THR A 282 5.92 -0.84 5.32
N ASP A 283 6.27 0.23 4.60
CA ASP A 283 5.33 1.25 4.15
C ASP A 283 4.61 1.99 5.29
N PHE A 284 5.37 2.82 6.00
CA PHE A 284 4.94 3.59 7.16
C PHE A 284 4.54 5.04 6.80
N GLU A 285 4.04 5.25 5.58
CA GLU A 285 3.61 6.56 5.10
C GLU A 285 2.41 7.13 5.88
N GLN A 286 1.64 6.24 6.52
CA GLN A 286 0.39 6.55 7.22
C GLN A 286 -0.58 7.31 6.32
N SER A 287 -0.72 6.83 5.08
CA SER A 287 -1.46 7.49 4.01
C SER A 287 -2.92 7.03 3.90
N GLY A 288 -3.26 5.95 4.60
CA GLY A 288 -4.54 5.27 4.55
C GLY A 288 -4.52 4.09 3.58
N ASN A 289 -5.46 3.17 3.75
CA ASN A 289 -5.60 1.99 2.92
C ASN A 289 -6.57 2.21 1.73
N TRP A 290 -6.80 1.18 0.93
CA TRP A 290 -7.89 1.19 -0.04
C TRP A 290 -9.25 1.11 0.64
N ALA A 291 -10.30 1.60 -0.04
CA ALA A 291 -11.63 1.74 0.54
C ALA A 291 -12.17 0.46 1.20
N HIS A 292 -11.95 -0.69 0.56
CA HIS A 292 -12.42 -1.98 1.08
C HIS A 292 -11.58 -2.51 2.25
N TRP A 293 -10.38 -1.97 2.51
CA TRP A 293 -9.60 -2.27 3.70
C TRP A 293 -9.93 -1.34 4.87
N PHE A 294 -10.72 -0.29 4.67
CA PHE A 294 -11.04 0.60 5.76
C PHE A 294 -11.85 -0.12 6.85
N PRO A 295 -11.49 0.10 8.13
CA PRO A 295 -12.36 -0.27 9.22
C PRO A 295 -13.65 0.54 9.11
N PRO A 296 -14.83 -0.07 9.36
CA PRO A 296 -16.06 0.70 9.51
C PRO A 296 -15.90 1.67 10.68
N PRO A 297 -16.52 2.86 10.62
CA PRO A 297 -16.60 3.77 11.76
C PRO A 297 -17.03 2.99 13.01
N ILE A 298 -16.34 3.18 14.12
CA ILE A 298 -16.78 2.61 15.40
C ILE A 298 -18.09 3.32 15.74
N ALA A 299 -19.20 2.59 15.72
CA ALA A 299 -20.50 3.14 16.07
C ALA A 299 -20.47 3.69 17.49
N GLU A 300 -20.75 4.99 17.64
CA GLU A 300 -21.29 5.51 18.90
C GLU A 300 -22.75 4.99 19.06
N PRO A 301 -23.28 4.91 20.31
CA PRO A 301 -24.47 4.11 20.65
C PRO A 301 -25.74 4.43 19.84
N PRO A 302 -26.73 3.52 19.86
CA PRO A 302 -27.73 3.41 18.81
C PRO A 302 -28.82 4.47 18.98
N PHE A 303 -28.69 5.57 18.25
CA PHE A 303 -29.85 6.38 17.89
C PHE A 303 -29.86 6.63 16.37
N HIS A 304 -30.86 5.98 15.75
CA HIS A 304 -31.48 6.24 14.45
C HIS A 304 -31.04 5.45 13.20
N SER A 305 -31.88 4.43 12.95
CA SER A 305 -32.45 4.01 11.66
C SER A 305 -31.72 2.94 10.82
N PRO A 306 -32.36 1.77 10.57
CA PRO A 306 -31.88 0.77 9.64
C PRO A 306 -32.06 1.27 8.19
N GLY A 307 -30.97 1.24 7.41
CA GLY A 307 -30.99 1.57 5.98
C GLY A 307 -30.07 2.71 5.54
N TYR A 308 -29.20 3.21 6.42
CA TYR A 308 -28.26 4.28 6.08
C TYR A 308 -26.82 3.81 6.33
N TYR A 309 -26.16 3.26 5.31
CA TYR A 309 -24.70 3.22 5.26
C TYR A 309 -24.25 4.54 4.65
N PRO A 310 -23.76 5.50 5.45
CA PRO A 310 -23.20 6.67 4.84
C PRO A 310 -21.75 6.33 4.47
N HIS A 311 -21.41 6.58 3.22
CA HIS A 311 -20.08 7.07 2.81
C HIS A 311 -19.75 8.43 3.48
N ARG A 312 -20.13 8.62 4.76
CA ARG A 312 -19.63 9.73 5.54
C ARG A 312 -18.19 9.39 5.86
N SER A 313 -17.30 9.97 5.05
CA SER A 313 -16.14 10.64 5.63
C SER A 313 -16.59 11.27 6.95
N PHE A 314 -15.82 11.13 8.04
CA PHE A 314 -16.05 11.78 9.34
C PHE A 314 -16.17 13.33 9.29
N ALA A 315 -16.40 13.91 8.12
CA ALA A 315 -16.75 15.31 7.88
C ALA A 315 -18.03 15.78 8.60
N THR A 316 -18.82 14.90 9.23
CA THR A 316 -20.00 15.32 10.01
C THR A 316 -19.85 15.20 11.53
N VAL A 317 -18.71 14.72 12.05
CA VAL A 317 -18.34 14.88 13.48
C VAL A 317 -17.43 16.10 13.65
N VAL A 318 -17.66 17.14 12.85
CA VAL A 318 -16.83 18.34 12.77
C VAL A 318 -17.33 19.44 13.72
N GLU A 319 -18.49 19.29 14.34
CA GLU A 319 -19.18 20.44 14.92
C GLU A 319 -18.76 20.84 16.35
N GLU A 320 -17.97 20.07 17.11
CA GLU A 320 -17.71 20.42 18.52
C GLU A 320 -16.26 20.31 19.02
N ASN A 321 -15.30 19.90 18.19
CA ASN A 321 -13.90 19.82 18.62
C ASN A 321 -13.09 20.99 18.04
N GLU A 322 -12.67 21.93 18.90
CA GLU A 322 -11.88 23.11 18.52
C GLU A 322 -10.60 22.73 17.77
N GLU A 323 -9.95 21.61 18.08
CA GLU A 323 -8.78 21.13 17.34
C GLU A 323 -9.14 20.61 15.94
N VAL A 324 -10.35 20.03 15.78
CA VAL A 324 -10.86 19.55 14.49
C VAL A 324 -11.28 20.71 13.61
N ILE A 325 -11.89 21.76 14.17
CA ILE A 325 -12.23 23.00 13.47
C ILE A 325 -10.95 23.74 13.09
N ALA A 326 -10.00 23.89 14.03
CA ALA A 326 -8.69 24.48 13.76
C ALA A 326 -7.91 23.70 12.70
N TRP A 327 -8.03 22.37 12.67
CA TRP A 327 -7.48 21.53 11.62
C TRP A 327 -8.21 21.71 10.29
N HIS A 328 -9.55 21.78 10.29
CA HIS A 328 -10.34 21.90 9.06
C HIS A 328 -10.12 23.22 8.34
N GLU A 329 -10.05 24.31 9.12
CA GLU A 329 -9.78 25.67 8.67
C GLU A 329 -8.28 25.95 8.49
N SER A 330 -7.42 24.98 8.84
CA SER A 330 -5.98 25.12 8.70
C SER A 330 -5.56 25.19 7.24
N SER A 331 -4.68 26.14 6.91
CA SER A 331 -4.00 26.21 5.60
C SER A 331 -3.13 24.97 5.29
N ILE A 332 -2.89 24.11 6.29
CA ILE A 332 -2.17 22.85 6.19
C ILE A 332 -3.08 21.61 6.10
N ASN A 333 -4.41 21.78 5.97
CA ASN A 333 -5.37 20.70 5.75
C ASN A 333 -5.29 20.15 4.31
N PRO A 334 -5.04 18.85 4.07
CA PRO A 334 -4.91 18.26 2.74
C PRO A 334 -6.04 18.59 1.76
N SER A 335 -7.27 18.80 2.25
CA SER A 335 -8.41 19.17 1.41
C SER A 335 -8.49 20.68 1.08
N LYS A 336 -7.74 21.51 1.81
CA LYS A 336 -7.60 22.97 1.60
C LYS A 336 -6.22 23.38 1.07
N MET A 337 -5.25 22.46 1.10
CA MET A 337 -3.90 22.68 0.56
C MET A 337 -3.95 22.76 -0.97
N VAL A 338 -3.20 23.73 -1.54
CA VAL A 338 -2.89 23.76 -2.97
C VAL A 338 -2.32 22.39 -3.37
N ALA A 339 -2.63 21.91 -4.58
CA ALA A 339 -2.20 20.60 -5.09
C ALA A 339 -0.68 20.39 -4.89
N GLY A 340 -0.30 19.74 -3.78
CA GLY A 340 1.07 19.64 -3.34
C GLY A 340 1.30 19.80 -1.86
N ILE A 341 1.35 18.68 -1.14
CA ILE A 341 1.53 18.64 0.31
C ILE A 341 2.90 19.25 0.68
N HIS A 342 2.90 20.44 1.27
CA HIS A 342 4.05 20.95 2.01
C HIS A 342 4.21 20.15 3.30
N TYR A 343 5.44 19.71 3.59
CA TYR A 343 5.71 18.96 4.82
C TYR A 343 5.60 19.87 6.04
N SER A 344 4.84 19.42 7.04
CA SER A 344 4.46 20.19 8.23
C SER A 344 4.73 19.43 9.53
N ASN A 345 5.38 18.26 9.45
CA ASN A 345 5.75 17.43 10.60
C ASN A 345 4.59 17.15 11.57
N ARG A 346 3.51 16.56 11.03
CA ARG A 346 2.38 16.14 11.84
C ARG A 346 2.76 14.96 12.72
N ALA A 347 2.50 15.08 14.02
CA ALA A 347 2.78 14.02 14.98
C ALA A 347 2.14 12.68 14.56
N ALA A 348 0.86 12.73 14.18
CA ALA A 348 0.04 11.58 13.79
C ALA A 348 -0.08 11.39 12.27
N GLY A 349 0.88 11.86 11.48
CA GLY A 349 0.87 11.67 10.02
C GLY A 349 -0.24 12.43 9.29
N TYR A 350 -0.57 11.95 8.09
CA TYR A 350 -1.44 12.65 7.14
C TYR A 350 -2.82 12.01 6.92
N TRP A 351 -3.03 10.79 7.42
CA TRP A 351 -4.35 10.19 7.40
C TRP A 351 -5.22 10.70 8.56
N LYS A 352 -6.18 11.55 8.21
CA LYS A 352 -7.03 12.27 9.18
C LYS A 352 -7.80 11.34 10.12
N ASP A 353 -8.38 10.27 9.61
CA ASP A 353 -9.32 9.46 10.41
C ASP A 353 -8.58 8.76 11.55
N PHE A 354 -7.42 8.17 11.30
CA PHE A 354 -6.59 7.59 12.36
C PHE A 354 -5.91 8.66 13.20
N GLY A 355 -5.41 9.73 12.59
CA GLY A 355 -4.67 10.78 13.29
C GLY A 355 -5.51 11.52 14.34
N LEU A 356 -6.84 11.56 14.16
CA LEU A 356 -7.79 12.14 15.11
C LEU A 356 -8.45 11.12 16.04
N SER A 357 -8.23 9.82 15.81
CA SER A 357 -8.81 8.76 16.62
C SER A 357 -8.09 8.62 17.95
N SER A 358 -8.83 8.23 19.00
CA SER A 358 -8.24 7.87 20.29
C SER A 358 -7.34 6.64 20.17
N ALA A 359 -6.44 6.42 21.13
CA ALA A 359 -5.58 5.23 21.14
C ALA A 359 -6.38 3.92 21.07
N TYR A 360 -7.53 3.87 21.76
CA TYR A 360 -8.46 2.75 21.69
C TYR A 360 -9.05 2.56 20.28
N GLN A 361 -9.46 3.63 19.62
CA GLN A 361 -9.99 3.56 18.25
C GLN A 361 -8.90 3.14 17.25
N GLN A 362 -7.68 3.67 17.38
CA GLN A 362 -6.53 3.29 16.56
C GLN A 362 -6.20 1.79 16.70
N GLU A 363 -6.18 1.27 17.94
CA GLU A 363 -5.98 -0.16 18.17
C GLU A 363 -7.10 -0.99 17.53
N ASN A 364 -8.37 -0.60 17.71
CA ASN A 364 -9.51 -1.29 17.11
C ASN A 364 -9.45 -1.35 15.59
N TYR A 365 -8.93 -0.30 14.95
CA TYR A 365 -8.70 -0.29 13.53
C TYR A 365 -7.57 -1.22 13.10
N MET A 366 -6.48 -1.28 13.87
CA MET A 366 -5.39 -2.22 13.63
C MET A 366 -5.84 -3.67 13.82
N VAL A 367 -6.67 -3.95 14.83
CA VAL A 367 -7.32 -5.25 15.06
C VAL A 367 -8.17 -5.67 13.88
N TYR A 368 -8.99 -4.76 13.34
CA TYR A 368 -9.79 -5.01 12.14
C TYR A 368 -8.93 -5.37 10.94
N LEU A 369 -7.88 -4.58 10.67
CA LEU A 369 -6.96 -4.85 9.55
C LEU A 369 -6.22 -6.18 9.74
N PHE A 370 -5.80 -6.49 10.97
CA PHE A 370 -5.10 -7.73 11.28
C PHE A 370 -6.00 -8.95 11.09
N ALA A 371 -7.27 -8.87 11.46
CA ALA A 371 -8.23 -9.94 11.18
C ALA A 371 -8.38 -10.23 9.68
N LYS A 372 -8.34 -9.19 8.84
CA LYS A 372 -8.31 -9.38 7.38
C LYS A 372 -7.04 -10.07 6.90
N ILE A 373 -5.88 -9.74 7.48
CA ILE A 373 -4.62 -10.44 7.19
C ILE A 373 -4.68 -11.90 7.61
N LEU A 374 -5.24 -12.22 8.79
CA LEU A 374 -5.43 -13.61 9.22
C LEU A 374 -6.26 -14.37 8.18
N TRP A 375 -7.37 -13.80 7.72
CA TRP A 375 -8.17 -14.40 6.66
C TRP A 375 -7.35 -14.62 5.39
N CYS A 376 -6.58 -13.62 4.92
CA CYS A 376 -5.68 -13.76 3.77
C CYS A 376 -4.70 -14.94 3.93
N ILE A 377 -4.05 -15.06 5.08
CA ILE A 377 -3.07 -16.12 5.37
C ILE A 377 -3.74 -17.50 5.36
N PHE A 378 -4.84 -17.66 6.08
CA PHE A 378 -5.44 -18.99 6.26
C PHE A 378 -6.29 -19.44 5.07
N GLU A 379 -7.01 -18.52 4.41
CA GLU A 379 -7.91 -18.82 3.29
C GLU A 379 -7.28 -18.67 1.91
N TRP A 380 -6.00 -18.26 1.86
CA TRP A 380 -5.19 -18.15 0.64
C TRP A 380 -5.73 -17.07 -0.27
N GLN A 381 -6.03 -15.92 0.34
CA GLN A 381 -6.71 -14.81 -0.32
C GLN A 381 -5.80 -13.60 -0.36
N THR A 382 -5.86 -12.86 -1.46
CA THR A 382 -5.19 -11.57 -1.64
C THR A 382 -6.23 -10.48 -1.82
N HIS A 383 -5.82 -9.22 -1.82
CA HIS A 383 -6.74 -8.13 -2.14
C HIS A 383 -7.23 -8.16 -3.61
N ARG A 384 -6.56 -8.90 -4.51
CA ARG A 384 -6.89 -8.99 -5.95
C ARG A 384 -7.81 -10.15 -6.28
N ASP A 385 -7.59 -11.28 -5.64
CA ASP A 385 -8.33 -12.52 -5.89
C ASP A 385 -9.58 -12.63 -5.01
N SER A 386 -9.62 -11.88 -3.90
CA SER A 386 -10.83 -11.77 -3.09
C SER A 386 -11.80 -10.77 -3.69
N ARG A 387 -13.11 -11.07 -3.62
CA ARG A 387 -14.17 -10.09 -3.92
C ARG A 387 -14.23 -8.91 -2.92
N LEU A 388 -13.20 -8.69 -2.09
CA LEU A 388 -13.01 -7.44 -1.35
C LEU A 388 -13.14 -6.21 -2.27
N TRP A 389 -12.69 -6.33 -3.51
CA TRP A 389 -12.82 -5.30 -4.55
C TRP A 389 -14.27 -5.03 -5.01
N LYS A 390 -15.17 -6.03 -5.02
CA LYS A 390 -16.50 -5.92 -5.63
C LYS A 390 -17.56 -5.26 -4.73
N VAL A 391 -17.26 -5.01 -3.45
CA VAL A 391 -18.22 -4.40 -2.49
C VAL A 391 -18.35 -2.88 -2.68
N GLY A 392 -17.51 -2.24 -3.50
CA GLY A 392 -17.51 -0.78 -3.70
C GLY A 392 -17.92 -0.27 -5.09
N ILE A 393 -18.09 -1.14 -6.08
CA ILE A 393 -18.43 -0.74 -7.45
C ILE A 393 -19.60 -1.63 -7.90
N GLY A 394 -20.74 -1.00 -8.19
CA GLY A 394 -21.96 -1.70 -8.62
C GLY A 394 -21.66 -2.83 -9.60
N SER A 395 -22.18 -4.01 -9.29
CA SER A 395 -21.99 -5.24 -10.04
C SER A 395 -22.30 -5.06 -11.53
N SER A 396 -21.32 -5.33 -12.40
CA SER A 396 -21.61 -5.81 -13.76
C SER A 396 -21.07 -7.23 -13.90
N GLU A 397 -21.92 -8.09 -14.45
CA GLU A 397 -21.76 -9.53 -14.62
C GLU A 397 -20.69 -9.88 -15.65
N ALA A 398 -19.41 -9.72 -15.29
CA ALA A 398 -18.30 -10.14 -16.14
C ALA A 398 -17.41 -11.14 -15.39
N ASP A 399 -17.90 -12.34 -15.14
CA ASP A 399 -17.06 -13.51 -14.94
C ASP A 399 -17.65 -14.66 -15.78
N GLY A 400 -16.99 -15.00 -16.88
CA GLY A 400 -17.38 -16.11 -17.75
C GLY A 400 -17.30 -17.48 -17.05
N PRO A 401 -17.91 -18.52 -17.63
CA PRO A 401 -17.91 -19.87 -17.06
C PRO A 401 -16.49 -20.46 -17.13
N GLY A 402 -15.73 -20.35 -16.05
CA GLY A 402 -14.36 -20.85 -15.96
C GLY A 402 -13.46 -20.21 -14.89
N ALA A 403 -13.92 -19.19 -14.15
CA ALA A 403 -13.16 -18.64 -13.04
C ALA A 403 -13.06 -19.68 -11.90
N ASP A 404 -11.84 -20.18 -11.67
CA ASP A 404 -11.51 -21.18 -10.66
C ASP A 404 -12.00 -20.81 -9.25
N LYS A 405 -12.25 -21.84 -8.44
CA LYS A 405 -12.69 -21.85 -7.02
C LYS A 405 -11.82 -21.05 -6.01
N LYS A 406 -10.92 -20.17 -6.46
CA LYS A 406 -10.06 -19.33 -5.61
C LYS A 406 -10.77 -18.09 -5.06
N ASN A 407 -11.91 -17.69 -5.62
CA ASN A 407 -12.58 -16.44 -5.27
C ASN A 407 -13.54 -16.62 -4.08
N GLY A 408 -13.00 -16.81 -2.88
CA GLY A 408 -13.80 -16.72 -1.65
C GLY A 408 -14.31 -15.29 -1.46
N LEU A 409 -15.58 -15.12 -1.16
CA LEU A 409 -16.09 -13.85 -0.63
C LEU A 409 -15.42 -13.62 0.73
N PHE A 410 -14.94 -12.42 1.05
CA PHE A 410 -14.61 -12.14 2.45
C PHE A 410 -15.95 -12.02 3.19
N PRO A 411 -16.22 -12.80 4.24
CA PRO A 411 -15.35 -13.75 4.94
C PRO A 411 -15.89 -15.20 4.87
N ALA A 412 -15.58 -15.89 3.78
CA ALA A 412 -15.82 -17.31 3.58
C ALA A 412 -14.63 -18.11 4.12
N PHE A 413 -14.92 -19.23 4.77
CA PHE A 413 -13.93 -20.16 5.30
C PHE A 413 -14.05 -21.49 4.57
N VAL A 414 -13.00 -21.88 3.84
CA VAL A 414 -13.05 -23.06 2.97
C VAL A 414 -12.52 -24.27 3.72
N GLY A 415 -13.43 -25.16 4.12
CA GLY A 415 -13.09 -26.40 4.83
C GLY A 415 -12.48 -26.14 6.20
N GLN A 416 -11.39 -26.83 6.52
CA GLN A 416 -10.68 -26.71 7.82
C GLN A 416 -9.39 -25.90 7.72
N ARG A 417 -9.28 -24.98 6.74
CA ARG A 417 -8.06 -24.18 6.54
C ARG A 417 -7.78 -23.23 7.70
N THR A 418 -8.81 -22.53 8.17
CA THR A 418 -8.75 -21.64 9.33
C THR A 418 -9.21 -22.38 10.58
N PRO A 419 -8.42 -22.44 11.67
CA PRO A 419 -8.89 -22.96 12.96
C PRO A 419 -10.16 -22.26 13.44
N GLN A 420 -11.11 -22.99 14.03
CA GLN A 420 -12.39 -22.43 14.50
C GLN A 420 -12.22 -21.22 15.43
N GLN A 421 -11.25 -21.28 16.34
CA GLN A 421 -10.92 -20.16 17.22
C GLN A 421 -10.51 -18.90 16.43
N ILE A 422 -9.72 -19.06 15.35
CA ILE A 422 -9.33 -17.94 14.46
C ILE A 422 -10.54 -17.44 13.66
N GLN A 423 -11.40 -18.33 13.16
CA GLN A 423 -12.62 -17.93 12.45
C GLN A 423 -13.51 -17.04 13.33
N HIS A 424 -13.72 -17.47 14.59
CA HIS A 424 -14.47 -16.70 15.58
C HIS A 424 -13.85 -15.32 15.82
N TRP A 425 -12.52 -15.22 15.87
CA TRP A 425 -11.83 -13.94 16.03
C TRP A 425 -11.96 -13.03 14.83
N ILE A 426 -11.80 -13.57 13.62
CA ILE A 426 -12.00 -12.81 12.39
C ILE A 426 -13.40 -12.24 12.37
N TRP A 427 -14.40 -13.04 12.76
CA TRP A 427 -15.78 -12.57 12.93
C TRP A 427 -15.88 -11.45 13.97
N LEU A 428 -15.45 -11.64 15.22
CA LEU A 428 -15.54 -10.62 16.26
C LEU A 428 -14.89 -9.29 15.87
N ALA A 429 -13.72 -9.34 15.25
CA ALA A 429 -12.95 -8.16 14.85
C ALA A 429 -13.55 -7.43 13.63
N THR A 430 -14.32 -8.14 12.79
CA THR A 430 -14.77 -7.60 11.50
C THR A 430 -16.28 -7.63 11.30
N ARG A 431 -17.09 -8.08 12.26
CA ARG A 431 -18.56 -8.25 12.14
C ARG A 431 -19.33 -7.01 11.65
N ASP A 432 -18.77 -5.82 11.84
CA ASP A 432 -19.36 -4.56 11.37
C ASP A 432 -18.93 -4.19 9.93
N SER A 433 -18.13 -5.05 9.28
CA SER A 433 -17.64 -4.84 7.91
C SER A 433 -18.78 -5.00 6.91
N PRO A 434 -18.90 -4.11 5.91
CA PRO A 434 -19.87 -4.28 4.82
C PRO A 434 -19.72 -5.62 4.07
N GLY A 435 -18.56 -6.27 4.15
CA GLY A 435 -18.32 -7.57 3.54
C GLY A 435 -19.16 -8.72 4.12
N TRP A 436 -19.71 -8.58 5.34
CA TRP A 436 -20.61 -9.58 5.93
C TRP A 436 -22.05 -9.47 5.39
N GLU A 437 -22.39 -8.42 4.64
CA GLU A 437 -23.77 -8.12 4.22
C GLU A 437 -24.28 -8.92 3.01
N ASP A 438 -23.80 -10.15 2.79
CA ASP A 438 -24.45 -11.02 1.83
C ASP A 438 -25.79 -11.50 2.42
N LYS A 439 -26.84 -10.68 2.21
CA LYS A 439 -28.26 -10.94 2.52
C LYS A 439 -28.85 -12.17 1.80
N GLN A 440 -28.00 -13.05 1.27
CA GLN A 440 -28.35 -14.17 0.39
C GLN A 440 -28.14 -15.56 1.01
N CYS A 441 -27.71 -15.71 2.28
CA CYS A 441 -27.74 -17.04 2.91
C CYS A 441 -29.18 -17.47 3.21
N ASN A 442 -29.80 -18.20 2.27
CA ASN A 442 -31.06 -18.93 2.46
C ASN A 442 -30.86 -20.28 3.16
N CYS A 443 -29.79 -20.43 3.94
CA CYS A 443 -29.42 -21.66 4.61
C CYS A 443 -30.44 -22.00 5.71
N ALA A 444 -31.23 -23.05 5.51
CA ALA A 444 -32.27 -23.53 6.45
C ALA A 444 -31.72 -24.15 7.75
N ILE A 445 -30.40 -24.11 7.95
CA ILE A 445 -29.67 -24.68 9.09
C ILE A 445 -29.52 -23.57 10.14
N VAL A 446 -30.62 -23.21 10.79
CA VAL A 446 -30.63 -22.23 11.90
C VAL A 446 -31.07 -22.89 13.21
N GLN A 447 -31.28 -24.20 13.23
CA GLN A 447 -31.68 -24.92 14.42
C GLN A 447 -30.57 -25.88 14.86
N MET A 448 -29.80 -25.38 15.84
CA MET A 448 -28.86 -26.10 16.70
C MET A 448 -27.41 -26.19 16.21
N GLU A 449 -26.52 -25.69 17.07
CA GLU A 449 -25.05 -25.77 17.07
C GLU A 449 -24.26 -24.64 16.38
N TRP A 450 -23.08 -24.36 16.97
CA TRP A 450 -22.25 -23.16 16.88
C TRP A 450 -21.48 -23.00 15.55
N GLU A 451 -22.08 -23.34 14.42
CA GLU A 451 -21.36 -23.39 13.15
C GLU A 451 -21.48 -22.09 12.34
N ILE A 452 -20.34 -21.41 12.12
CA ILE A 452 -20.21 -20.37 11.09
C ILE A 452 -20.60 -21.01 9.75
N CYS A 453 -21.64 -20.52 9.07
CA CYS A 453 -22.00 -21.01 7.74
C CYS A 453 -20.79 -20.90 6.79
N GLY A 454 -20.32 -22.03 6.27
CA GLY A 454 -19.16 -22.09 5.38
C GLY A 454 -19.32 -21.31 4.07
N ASP A 455 -20.56 -21.02 3.64
CA ASP A 455 -20.83 -20.35 2.36
C ASP A 455 -20.85 -18.82 2.45
N SER A 456 -21.19 -18.23 3.60
CA SER A 456 -21.35 -16.76 3.75
C SER A 456 -20.67 -16.17 4.98
N GLY A 457 -20.17 -17.00 5.91
CA GLY A 457 -19.74 -16.56 7.23
C GLY A 457 -20.87 -16.03 8.13
N ALA A 458 -22.03 -15.69 7.56
CA ALA A 458 -23.07 -14.90 8.22
C ALA A 458 -23.86 -15.65 9.32
N ALA A 459 -23.79 -16.99 9.39
CA ALA A 459 -24.51 -17.77 10.40
C ALA A 459 -23.75 -17.91 11.72
N PHE A 460 -23.21 -16.83 12.28
CA PHE A 460 -22.65 -16.85 13.64
C PHE A 460 -23.36 -15.84 14.55
N ALA A 461 -24.64 -16.09 14.85
CA ALA A 461 -25.36 -15.44 15.95
C ALA A 461 -26.79 -15.99 16.11
N VAL A 462 -27.01 -17.18 16.67
CA VAL A 462 -28.38 -17.62 17.07
C VAL A 462 -28.42 -18.35 18.41
N SER A 463 -27.67 -17.88 19.42
CA SER A 463 -27.92 -18.30 20.82
C SER A 463 -27.90 -17.15 21.83
N GLN A 464 -27.53 -15.93 21.42
CA GLN A 464 -27.56 -14.75 22.28
C GLN A 464 -28.60 -13.78 21.73
N SER A 465 -29.45 -13.24 22.61
CA SER A 465 -30.43 -12.23 22.21
C SER A 465 -29.73 -11.08 21.46
N PRO A 466 -30.37 -10.43 20.48
CA PRO A 466 -29.82 -9.24 19.82
C PRO A 466 -29.34 -8.16 20.81
N GLU A 467 -29.93 -8.14 22.00
CA GLU A 467 -29.60 -7.23 23.11
C GLU A 467 -28.25 -7.54 23.78
N ASN A 468 -27.74 -8.78 23.70
CA ASN A 468 -26.43 -9.18 24.26
C ASN A 468 -25.25 -8.99 23.29
N ILE A 469 -25.51 -8.89 21.98
CA ILE A 469 -24.45 -8.76 20.95
C ILE A 469 -23.94 -7.31 20.89
N ILE A 470 -24.81 -6.34 21.19
CA ILE A 470 -24.57 -4.89 21.13
C ILE A 470 -23.55 -4.40 22.19
N GLY A 471 -23.09 -5.27 23.11
CA GLY A 471 -22.14 -4.91 24.18
C GLY A 471 -20.76 -5.58 24.14
N ILE A 472 -20.48 -6.51 23.20
CA ILE A 472 -19.19 -7.19 23.16
C ILE A 472 -18.17 -6.27 22.49
N SER A 473 -17.20 -5.77 23.25
CA SER A 473 -16.10 -4.97 22.70
C SER A 473 -15.28 -5.82 21.73
N ARG A 474 -14.78 -5.20 20.65
CA ARG A 474 -13.75 -5.82 19.81
C ARG A 474 -12.55 -6.21 20.69
N PRO A 475 -11.83 -7.30 20.35
CA PRO A 475 -10.66 -7.67 21.11
C PRO A 475 -9.55 -6.64 21.04
N SER A 476 -8.75 -6.57 22.10
CA SER A 476 -7.42 -5.96 22.03
C SER A 476 -6.43 -6.86 21.29
N LEU A 477 -5.31 -6.28 20.85
CA LEU A 477 -4.20 -7.06 20.27
C LEU A 477 -3.61 -8.05 21.29
N GLU A 478 -3.65 -7.72 22.58
CA GLU A 478 -3.21 -8.61 23.66
C GLU A 478 -4.10 -9.87 23.77
N GLN A 479 -5.42 -9.71 23.65
CA GLN A 479 -6.34 -10.86 23.68
C GLN A 479 -6.11 -11.79 22.48
N LEU A 480 -5.83 -11.22 21.30
CA LEU A 480 -5.53 -11.99 20.09
C LEU A 480 -4.23 -12.79 20.22
N GLU A 481 -3.22 -12.23 20.88
CA GLU A 481 -1.94 -12.92 21.10
C GLU A 481 -2.13 -14.18 21.94
N LYS A 482 -2.89 -14.08 23.03
CA LYS A 482 -3.20 -15.22 23.91
C LYS A 482 -3.92 -16.34 23.15
N VAL A 483 -4.76 -16.00 22.17
CA VAL A 483 -5.43 -17.03 21.37
C VAL A 483 -4.51 -17.67 20.36
N LEU A 484 -3.68 -16.90 19.66
CA LEU A 484 -2.67 -17.47 18.77
C LEU A 484 -1.70 -18.40 19.53
N GLU A 485 -1.38 -18.05 20.78
CA GLU A 485 -0.59 -18.89 21.69
C GLU A 485 -1.30 -20.18 22.09
N SER A 486 -2.59 -20.12 22.42
CA SER A 486 -3.38 -21.31 22.74
C SER A 486 -3.41 -22.30 21.57
N ILE A 487 -3.70 -21.80 20.36
CA ILE A 487 -3.78 -22.63 19.15
C ILE A 487 -2.42 -23.27 18.83
N GLU A 488 -1.32 -22.54 19.00
CA GLU A 488 0.01 -23.10 18.77
C GLU A 488 0.35 -24.20 19.78
N CYS A 489 -0.06 -24.04 21.04
CA CYS A 489 0.10 -25.09 22.06
C CYS A 489 -0.73 -26.34 21.74
N GLU A 490 -1.95 -26.17 21.21
CA GLU A 490 -2.83 -27.28 20.80
C GLU A 490 -2.33 -28.02 19.54
N THR A 491 -1.50 -27.38 18.72
CA THR A 491 -0.96 -27.93 17.46
C THR A 491 0.44 -28.55 17.58
N LYS A 492 1.04 -28.53 18.78
CA LYS A 492 2.30 -29.22 19.13
C LYS A 492 2.00 -30.58 19.72
#